data_AF-A0A957MZU4-F1
#
_entry.id   AF-A0A957MZU4-F1
#
_cell.length_a   1.000
_cell.length_b   1.000
_cell.length_c   1.000
_cell.angle_alpha   90.00
_cell.angle_beta   90.00
_cell.angle_gamma   90.00
#
_symmetry.space_group_name_H-M   'P 1'
#
loop_
_entity.id
_entity.type
_entity.pdbx_description
1 polymer ?
#
loop_
_entity_poly.entity_id
_entity_poly.type
_entity_poly.pdbx_seq_one_letter_code
_entity_poly.pdbx_strand_id
1 'polypeptide(L)'
;PEGLYTGKIHAITTQGVEALTPLAHLEGLAKPLALEAEDVATLVHMSGSHFTSDWIGSRVDVRVVRIDDRRVVRLYAPGEPAPPVDRPGRPKLRRRGLRSALGFVLILALALLAVYLVEQGPALWTLLQDMLSSIGR
;
A
#
# COMPACT_ATOMS: atom_id res chain seq x y z
N PRO A 1 11.61 -6.70 -3.57
CA PRO A 1 12.18 -7.15 -2.28
C PRO A 1 11.16 -6.92 -1.16
N GLU A 2 10.98 -7.87 -0.23
CA GLU A 2 9.98 -7.83 0.87
C GLU A 2 10.37 -6.85 2.00
N GLY A 3 10.99 -5.73 1.64
CA GLY A 3 11.53 -4.74 2.58
C GLY A 3 12.91 -5.09 3.14
N LEU A 4 13.52 -6.22 2.77
CA LEU A 4 14.92 -6.56 3.02
C LEU A 4 15.60 -6.90 1.70
N TYR A 5 16.83 -6.43 1.53
CA TYR A 5 17.67 -6.73 0.39
C TYR A 5 19.14 -6.68 0.79
N THR A 6 19.96 -7.64 0.37
CA THR A 6 21.40 -7.60 0.55
C THR A 6 22.06 -7.43 -0.81
N GLY A 7 22.90 -6.41 -0.94
CA GLY A 7 23.51 -6.05 -2.22
C GLY A 7 24.92 -5.50 -2.07
N LYS A 8 25.65 -5.47 -3.17
CA LYS A 8 26.98 -4.86 -3.26
C LYS A 8 26.86 -3.46 -3.86
N ILE A 9 27.54 -2.49 -3.27
CA ILE A 9 27.63 -1.14 -3.84
C ILE A 9 28.57 -1.20 -5.03
N HIS A 10 28.11 -0.79 -6.22
CA HIS A 10 28.95 -0.76 -7.42
C HIS A 10 29.30 0.66 -7.89
N ALA A 11 28.56 1.67 -7.43
CA ALA A 11 28.88 3.07 -7.69
C ALA A 11 28.26 3.98 -6.61
N ILE A 12 28.88 5.13 -6.40
CA ILE A 12 28.34 6.22 -5.58
C ILE A 12 28.42 7.50 -6.40
N THR A 13 27.28 8.17 -6.52
CA THR A 13 27.16 9.46 -7.21
C THR A 13 26.63 10.51 -6.26
N THR A 14 26.94 11.78 -6.46
CA THR A 14 26.33 12.88 -5.69
C THR A 14 25.26 13.58 -6.53
N GLN A 15 24.16 13.98 -5.91
CA GLN A 15 23.09 14.76 -6.53
C GLN A 15 22.66 15.93 -5.64
N GLY A 16 22.19 17.00 -6.26
CA GLY A 16 21.82 18.24 -5.59
C GLY A 16 22.73 19.40 -5.97
N VAL A 17 22.22 20.63 -5.85
CA VAL A 17 22.95 21.86 -6.20
C VAL A 17 23.37 22.63 -4.95
N GLU A 18 22.46 22.76 -3.98
CA GLU A 18 22.71 23.46 -2.71
C GLU A 18 23.21 22.51 -1.61
N ALA A 19 22.71 21.27 -1.59
CA ALA A 19 23.14 20.22 -0.67
C ALA A 19 23.45 18.94 -1.46
N LEU A 20 24.71 18.53 -1.45
CA LEU A 20 25.16 17.32 -2.13
C LEU A 20 24.71 16.08 -1.34
N THR A 21 23.75 15.36 -1.88
CA THR A 21 23.26 14.08 -1.34
C THR A 21 23.97 12.93 -2.05
N PRO A 22 24.72 12.09 -1.34
CA PRO A 22 25.32 10.92 -1.94
C PRO A 22 24.25 9.85 -2.20
N LEU A 23 24.36 9.19 -3.34
CA LEU A 23 23.47 8.15 -3.82
C LEU A 23 24.27 6.86 -4.05
N ALA A 24 23.91 5.79 -3.37
CA ALA A 24 24.49 4.46 -3.58
C ALA A 24 23.72 3.68 -4.65
N HIS A 25 24.45 3.18 -5.65
CA HIS A 25 23.93 2.25 -6.64
C HIS A 25 24.31 0.84 -6.21
N LEU A 26 23.29 0.02 -5.94
CA LEU A 26 23.48 -1.35 -5.47
C LEU A 26 23.14 -2.32 -6.60
N GLU A 27 23.97 -3.34 -6.77
CA GLU A 27 23.71 -4.44 -7.70
C GLU A 27 22.32 -5.01 -7.39
N GLY A 28 21.49 -5.22 -8.41
CA GLY A 28 20.14 -5.78 -8.30
C GLY A 28 19.04 -4.82 -7.82
N LEU A 29 19.37 -3.57 -7.43
CA LEU A 29 18.38 -2.52 -7.22
C LEU A 29 18.31 -1.60 -8.43
N ALA A 30 17.11 -1.41 -8.98
CA ALA A 30 16.89 -0.56 -10.16
C ALA A 30 17.02 0.95 -9.85
N LYS A 31 16.82 1.35 -8.59
CA LYS A 31 16.89 2.74 -8.16
C LYS A 31 18.05 2.93 -7.19
N PRO A 32 18.84 4.01 -7.34
CA PRO A 32 19.85 4.34 -6.36
C PRO A 32 19.20 4.73 -5.02
N LEU A 33 19.90 4.42 -3.94
CA LEU A 33 19.49 4.76 -2.58
C LEU A 33 20.15 6.09 -2.18
N ALA A 34 19.34 7.06 -1.79
CA ALA A 34 19.86 8.27 -1.16
C ALA A 34 20.40 7.94 0.23
N LEU A 35 21.65 8.34 0.48
CA LEU A 35 22.33 8.09 1.74
C LEU A 35 22.09 9.27 2.68
N GLU A 36 21.48 9.00 3.83
CA GLU A 36 21.42 9.98 4.92
C GLU A 36 22.65 9.87 5.83
N ALA A 37 22.76 10.78 6.79
CA ALA A 37 23.92 10.85 7.69
C ALA A 37 24.18 9.53 8.44
N GLU A 38 23.13 8.82 8.85
CA GLU A 38 23.23 7.51 9.51
C GLU A 38 23.77 6.43 8.56
N ASP A 39 23.35 6.46 7.30
CA ASP A 39 23.82 5.51 6.28
C ASP A 39 25.29 5.77 5.96
N VAL A 40 25.69 7.04 5.86
CA VAL A 40 27.09 7.45 5.69
C VAL A 40 27.92 7.00 6.89
N ALA A 41 27.45 7.22 8.12
CA ALA A 41 28.16 6.78 9.32
C ALA A 41 28.35 5.25 9.34
N THR A 42 27.35 4.50 8.89
CA THR A 42 27.44 3.04 8.75
C THR A 42 28.53 2.65 7.74
N LEU A 43 28.55 3.27 6.57
CA LEU A 43 29.58 3.00 5.54
C LEU A 43 30.98 3.39 5.99
N VAL A 44 31.12 4.51 6.71
CA VAL A 44 32.38 4.94 7.31
C VAL A 44 32.85 3.93 8.34
N HIS A 45 31.95 3.44 9.19
CA HIS A 45 32.28 2.44 10.20
C HIS A 45 32.73 1.11 9.55
N MET A 46 32.02 0.66 8.51
CA MET A 46 32.33 -0.59 7.83
C MET A 46 33.64 -0.55 7.03
N SER A 47 33.90 0.57 6.34
CA SER A 47 35.09 0.74 5.49
C SER A 47 36.31 1.27 6.24
N GLY A 48 36.10 1.89 7.40
CA GLY A 48 37.12 2.66 8.11
C GLY A 48 37.52 3.96 7.40
N SER A 49 36.75 4.42 6.40
CA SER A 49 37.11 5.54 5.54
C SER A 49 35.94 6.50 5.27
N HIS A 50 36.26 7.79 5.18
CA HIS A 50 35.32 8.83 4.76
C HIS A 50 35.24 9.00 3.24
N PHE A 51 36.10 8.32 2.48
CA PHE A 51 36.13 8.43 1.02
C PHE A 51 35.13 7.46 0.37
N THR A 52 34.30 8.00 -0.52
CA THR A 52 33.25 7.23 -1.21
C THR A 52 33.81 6.10 -2.08
N SER A 53 35.03 6.25 -2.60
CA SER A 53 35.73 5.20 -3.36
C SER A 53 35.85 3.90 -2.57
N ASP A 54 36.05 4.01 -1.25
CA ASP A 54 36.37 2.89 -0.38
C ASP A 54 35.10 2.14 0.05
N TRP A 55 33.93 2.74 -0.19
CA TRP A 55 32.63 2.11 0.03
C TRP A 55 32.22 1.28 -1.19
N ILE A 56 32.80 1.52 -2.37
CA ILE A 56 32.52 0.75 -3.58
C ILE A 56 33.04 -0.66 -3.39
N GLY A 57 32.17 -1.63 -3.61
CA GLY A 57 32.43 -3.03 -3.44
C GLY A 57 32.02 -3.60 -2.08
N SER A 58 31.65 -2.74 -1.13
CA SER A 58 31.10 -3.16 0.16
C SER A 58 29.73 -3.81 -0.01
N ARG A 59 29.52 -4.92 0.71
CA ARG A 59 28.20 -5.57 0.83
C ARG A 59 27.44 -4.93 1.98
N VAL A 60 26.16 -4.66 1.77
CA VAL A 60 25.29 -3.96 2.71
C VAL A 60 23.90 -4.56 2.72
N ASP A 61 23.25 -4.50 3.88
CA ASP A 61 21.85 -4.84 4.03
C ASP A 61 21.01 -3.57 3.91
N VAL A 62 20.07 -3.54 2.96
CA VAL A 62 19.07 -2.50 2.78
C VAL A 62 17.76 -2.97 3.39
N ARG A 63 17.24 -2.19 4.34
CA ARG A 63 16.00 -2.51 5.05
C ARG A 63 15.02 -1.34 4.97
N VAL A 64 13.75 -1.65 4.78
CA VAL A 64 12.67 -0.70 5.00
C VAL A 64 12.28 -0.79 6.46
N VAL A 65 12.47 0.29 7.21
CA VAL A 65 12.23 0.37 8.66
C VAL A 65 11.30 1.53 8.99
N ARG A 66 10.75 1.54 10.20
CA ARG A 66 9.93 2.63 10.71
C ARG A 66 10.69 3.42 11.77
N ILE A 67 10.94 4.70 11.51
CA ILE A 67 11.61 5.65 12.41
C ILE A 67 10.67 6.84 12.58
N ASP A 68 10.34 7.20 13.82
CA ASP A 68 9.42 8.32 14.14
C ASP A 68 8.09 8.28 13.36
N ASP A 69 7.49 7.09 13.29
CA ASP A 69 6.28 6.79 12.51
C ASP A 69 6.38 6.97 10.99
N ARG A 70 7.58 7.26 10.48
CA ARG A 70 7.88 7.36 9.04
C ARG A 70 8.54 6.09 8.53
N ARG A 71 8.12 5.67 7.34
CA ARG A 71 8.71 4.52 6.65
C ARG A 71 9.90 4.99 5.83
N VAL A 72 11.09 4.55 6.20
CA VAL A 72 12.36 4.94 5.57
C VAL A 72 13.15 3.73 5.12
N VAL A 73 14.06 3.93 4.17
CA VAL A 73 14.98 2.89 3.68
C VAL A 73 16.35 3.19 4.28
N ARG A 74 16.96 2.20 4.94
CA ARG A 74 18.22 2.33 5.66
C ARG A 74 19.21 1.26 5.28
N LEU A 75 20.49 1.61 5.35
CA LEU A 75 21.63 0.71 5.19
C LEU A 75 22.12 0.22 6.55
N TYR A 76 22.50 -1.05 6.59
CA TYR A 76 23.08 -1.72 7.75
C TYR A 76 24.27 -2.58 7.31
N ALA A 77 25.20 -2.82 8.23
CA ALA A 77 26.24 -3.81 7.99
C ALA A 77 25.60 -5.22 7.91
N PRO A 78 26.10 -6.10 7.02
CA PRO A 78 25.58 -7.46 6.93
C PRO A 78 25.68 -8.20 8.26
N GLY A 79 24.54 -8.71 8.74
CA GLY A 79 24.48 -9.47 9.99
C GLY A 79 24.42 -8.63 11.27
N GLU A 80 24.43 -7.29 11.18
CA GLU A 80 24.23 -6.46 12.36
C GLU A 80 22.78 -6.52 12.90
N PRO A 81 22.60 -6.36 14.23
CA PRO A 81 21.29 -6.17 14.82
C PRO A 81 20.68 -4.87 14.26
N ALA A 82 19.56 -4.98 13.57
CA ALA A 82 18.83 -3.83 13.04
C ALA A 82 17.34 -3.94 13.35
N PRO A 83 16.59 -2.82 13.34
CA PRO A 83 15.16 -2.82 13.56
C PRO A 83 14.43 -3.80 12.64
N PRO A 84 13.27 -4.33 13.09
CA PRO A 84 12.48 -5.23 12.26
C PRO A 84 12.03 -4.51 10.99
N VAL A 85 12.02 -5.26 9.88
CA VAL A 85 11.57 -4.77 8.58
C VAL A 85 10.11 -4.36 8.66
N ASP A 86 9.81 -3.11 8.31
CA ASP A 86 8.45 -2.59 8.17
C ASP A 86 7.81 -3.18 6.91
N ARG A 87 7.08 -4.28 7.11
CA ARG A 87 6.32 -4.94 6.06
C ARG A 87 4.97 -4.23 5.91
N PRO A 88 4.56 -3.88 4.69
CA PRO A 88 3.24 -3.29 4.50
C PRO A 88 2.21 -4.30 4.98
N GLY A 89 1.33 -3.86 5.89
CA GLY A 89 0.24 -4.70 6.38
C GLY A 89 -0.55 -5.25 5.19
N ARG A 90 -0.87 -6.56 5.21
CA ARG A 90 -1.75 -7.15 4.19
C ARG A 90 -2.99 -6.28 4.06
N PRO A 91 -3.40 -5.87 2.84
CA PRO A 91 -4.56 -5.02 2.69
C PRO A 91 -5.76 -5.73 3.32
N LYS A 92 -6.25 -5.20 4.44
CA LYS A 92 -7.51 -5.66 5.03
C LYS A 92 -8.56 -5.42 3.97
N LEU A 93 -9.09 -6.49 3.38
CA LEU A 93 -10.19 -6.43 2.41
C LEU A 93 -11.31 -5.62 3.07
N ARG A 94 -11.44 -4.36 2.67
CA ARG A 94 -12.30 -3.40 3.34
C ARG A 94 -13.73 -3.76 2.96
N ARG A 95 -14.38 -4.65 3.74
CA ARG A 95 -15.78 -5.12 3.57
C ARG A 95 -16.83 -3.99 3.61
N ARG A 96 -16.41 -2.72 3.59
CA ARG A 96 -17.25 -1.53 3.67
C ARG A 96 -18.04 -1.29 2.37
N GLY A 97 -17.56 -1.77 1.23
CA GLY A 97 -18.26 -1.63 -0.06
C GLY A 97 -19.47 -2.56 -0.25
N LEU A 98 -19.50 -3.72 0.43
CA LEU A 98 -20.61 -4.67 0.27
C LEU A 98 -21.90 -4.16 0.91
N ARG A 99 -21.81 -3.46 2.05
CA ARG A 99 -22.98 -2.94 2.77
C ARG A 99 -23.64 -1.78 2.02
N SER A 100 -22.85 -0.90 1.41
CA SER A 100 -23.38 0.19 0.57
C SER A 100 -23.99 -0.32 -0.72
N ALA A 101 -23.36 -1.31 -1.37
CA ALA A 101 -23.92 -1.95 -2.56
C ALA A 101 -25.25 -2.64 -2.25
N LEU A 102 -25.35 -3.35 -1.12
CA LEU A 102 -26.59 -3.99 -0.69
C LEU A 102 -27.69 -2.96 -0.38
N GLY A 103 -27.35 -1.85 0.29
CA GLY A 103 -28.29 -0.76 0.55
C GLY A 103 -28.82 -0.13 -0.74
N PHE A 104 -27.95 0.09 -1.73
CA PHE A 104 -28.36 0.63 -3.02
C PHE A 104 -29.30 -0.31 -3.78
N VAL A 105 -28.98 -1.61 -3.83
CA VAL A 105 -29.84 -2.64 -4.45
C VAL A 105 -31.21 -2.70 -3.77
N LEU A 106 -31.26 -2.60 -2.44
CA LEU A 106 -32.52 -2.61 -1.69
C LEU A 106 -33.38 -1.37 -2.01
N ILE A 107 -32.77 -0.18 -2.05
CA ILE A 107 -33.47 1.07 -2.42
C ILE A 107 -34.00 0.98 -3.85
N LEU A 108 -33.20 0.46 -4.79
CA LEU A 108 -33.62 0.29 -6.17
C LEU A 108 -34.79 -0.70 -6.29
N ALA A 109 -34.75 -1.82 -5.57
CA ALA A 109 -35.84 -2.79 -5.54
C ALA A 109 -37.13 -2.19 -4.97
N LEU A 110 -37.04 -1.41 -3.89
CA LEU A 110 -38.19 -0.72 -3.30
C LEU A 110 -38.78 0.34 -4.24
N ALA A 111 -37.93 1.09 -4.93
CA ALA A 111 -38.37 2.09 -5.91
C ALA A 111 -39.12 1.43 -7.08
N LEU A 112 -38.58 0.34 -7.63
CA LEU A 112 -39.22 -0.43 -8.70
C LEU A 112 -40.55 -1.04 -8.24
N LEU A 113 -40.60 -1.57 -7.02
CA LEU A 113 -41.83 -2.10 -6.43
C LEU A 113 -42.89 -1.01 -6.29
N ALA A 114 -42.52 0.19 -5.81
CA ALA A 114 -43.44 1.30 -5.68
C ALA A 114 -44.02 1.73 -7.04
N VAL A 115 -43.17 1.85 -8.07
CA VAL A 115 -43.62 2.15 -9.44
C VAL A 115 -44.57 1.08 -9.95
N TYR A 116 -44.22 -0.20 -9.76
CA TYR A 116 -45.05 -1.32 -10.17
C TYR A 116 -46.42 -1.30 -9.49
N LEU A 117 -46.49 -1.02 -8.19
CA LEU A 117 -47.76 -0.91 -7.46
C LEU A 117 -48.61 0.28 -7.92
N VAL A 118 -48.01 1.38 -8.34
CA VAL A 118 -48.77 2.53 -8.88
C VAL A 118 -49.32 2.21 -10.27
N GLU A 119 -48.51 1.61 -11.15
CA GLU A 119 -48.93 1.26 -12.51
C GLU A 119 -49.93 0.11 -12.55
N GLN A 120 -49.71 -0.94 -11.75
CA GLN A 120 -50.52 -2.15 -11.73
C GLN A 120 -51.57 -2.16 -10.61
N GLY A 121 -51.57 -1.16 -9.74
CA GLY A 121 -52.51 -1.03 -8.61
C GLY A 121 -53.97 -1.13 -9.03
N PRO A 122 -54.42 -0.45 -10.10
CA PRO A 122 -55.79 -0.57 -10.59
C PRO A 122 -56.13 -2.00 -11.05
N ALA A 123 -55.21 -2.69 -11.73
CA ALA A 123 -55.41 -4.05 -12.23
C ALA A 123 -55.39 -5.10 -11.11
N LEU A 124 -54.54 -4.92 -10.10
CA LEU A 124 -54.49 -5.75 -8.90
C LEU A 124 -55.75 -5.55 -8.05
N TRP A 125 -56.25 -4.31 -7.96
CA TRP A 125 -57.48 -3.99 -7.25
C TRP A 125 -58.71 -4.60 -7.94
N THR A 126 -58.80 -4.53 -9.27
CA THR A 126 -59.90 -5.16 -10.01
C THR A 126 -59.87 -6.68 -9.87
N LEU A 127 -58.69 -7.31 -9.93
CA LEU A 127 -58.55 -8.76 -9.68
C LEU A 127 -58.98 -9.16 -8.25
N LEU A 128 -58.62 -8.35 -7.25
CA LEU A 128 -59.06 -8.57 -5.86
C LEU A 128 -60.58 -8.42 -5.71
N GLN A 129 -61.18 -7.42 -6.37
CA GLN A 129 -62.63 -7.23 -6.39
C GLN A 129 -63.34 -8.39 -7.09
N ASP A 130 -62.80 -8.89 -8.20
CA ASP A 130 -63.34 -10.03 -8.94
C ASP A 130 -63.26 -11.33 -8.12
N MET A 131 -62.15 -11.58 -7.40
CA MET A 131 -62.05 -12.74 -6.52
C MET A 131 -62.98 -12.64 -5.31
N LEU A 132 -63.09 -11.46 -4.67
CA LEU A 132 -63.99 -11.25 -3.53
C LEU A 132 -65.46 -11.40 -3.93
N SER A 133 -65.84 -10.91 -5.11
CA SER A 133 -67.20 -11.07 -5.63
C SER A 133 -67.52 -12.50 -6.08
N SER A 134 -66.52 -13.27 -6.52
CA SER A 134 -66.64 -14.71 -6.83
C SER A 134 -66.79 -15.59 -5.59
N ILE A 135 -66.30 -15.17 -4.43
CA ILE A 135 -66.40 -15.92 -3.17
C ILE A 135 -67.75 -15.68 -2.46
N GLY A 136 -68.45 -14.61 -2.82
CA GLY A 136 -69.75 -14.23 -2.25
C GLY A 136 -70.99 -14.74 -3.01
N ARG A 137 -70.82 -15.50 -4.11
CA ARG A 137 -71.89 -16.25 -4.79
C ARG A 137 -71.78 -17.73 -4.47
#